data_AF-A0A819Y268-F1
#
_entry.id   AF-A0A819Y268-F1
#
_cell.length_a   1.000
_cell.length_b   1.000
_cell.length_c   1.000
_cell.angle_alpha   90.00
_cell.angle_beta   90.00
_cell.angle_gamma   90.00
#
_symmetry.space_group_name_H-M   'P 1'
#
loop_
_entity.id
_entity.type
_entity.pdbx_description
1 polymer ?
#
loop_
_entity_poly.entity_id
_entity_poly.type
_entity_poly.pdbx_seq_one_letter_code
_entity_poly.pdbx_strand_id
1 'polypeptide(L)'
;MLLTTRDAQLERRSSYILATAAAAERLSLAGIDNASFQAGSRSNSFVSNILSHVQSQAQIEPQQISRVPGIAEDEATANDTKQPTSSNDRRYRWRMSYYFYIHMVWFIISALLGGLIVWLIENHSSARNIQIKVDYIDAWFVSSSCVSSCGLTTIDFAKLSQASQIVLMFFTFISGVTISTLPALVVKAHTHRRVEGITVDDDHGDLDDENSDELPTVNIRRQRNLPEHIRNRLAKLPKTRQLRYRAYITCIVLILATCFTIYTIIFIAIGSWIDTQYTSEQLLQGNSSVNPWYISFIVTVTGFNQNGLSPFSDGLSRFVRDIYLNLFIIILVVSGTSLFPFILRNVVLLARCVSPWRHKVIFDYILLNNHRLSTLLFPAVQTRIYLFVTVLLHILGVGISLILD
;
A
#
# COMPACT_ATOMS: atom_id res chain seq x y z
N MET A 1 -8.85 -20.98 -11.17
CA MET A 1 -9.81 -21.21 -10.07
C MET A 1 -10.20 -19.86 -9.50
N LEU A 2 -11.29 -19.27 -10.00
CA LEU A 2 -11.75 -17.94 -9.62
C LEU A 2 -12.45 -18.05 -8.26
N LEU A 3 -11.82 -17.52 -7.20
CA LEU A 3 -12.46 -17.37 -5.89
C LEU A 3 -13.70 -16.50 -6.06
N THR A 4 -14.86 -17.10 -5.80
CA THR A 4 -16.13 -16.40 -5.92
C THR A 4 -16.22 -15.34 -4.82
N THR A 5 -16.98 -14.28 -5.05
CA THR A 5 -17.25 -13.23 -4.04
C THR A 5 -17.78 -13.81 -2.72
N ARG A 6 -18.40 -15.00 -2.78
CA ARG A 6 -18.87 -15.78 -1.64
C ARG A 6 -17.72 -16.37 -0.81
N ASP A 7 -16.67 -16.89 -1.44
CA ASP A 7 -15.50 -17.44 -0.75
C ASP A 7 -14.70 -16.34 -0.05
N ALA A 8 -14.58 -15.16 -0.68
CA ALA A 8 -13.98 -13.98 -0.06
C ALA A 8 -14.81 -13.45 1.13
N GLN A 9 -16.14 -13.63 1.13
CA GLN A 9 -16.97 -13.30 2.29
C GLN A 9 -16.88 -14.34 3.41
N LEU A 10 -16.73 -15.62 3.07
CA LEU A 10 -16.45 -16.68 4.04
C LEU A 10 -15.09 -16.48 4.72
N GLU A 11 -14.07 -16.09 3.97
CA GLU A 11 -12.74 -15.77 4.51
C GLU A 11 -12.77 -14.51 5.40
N ARG A 12 -13.61 -13.51 5.07
CA ARG A 12 -13.86 -12.36 5.96
C ARG A 12 -14.54 -12.75 7.27
N ARG A 13 -15.50 -13.68 7.23
CA ARG A 13 -16.19 -14.17 8.43
C ARG A 13 -15.26 -15.03 9.28
N SER A 14 -14.46 -15.91 8.67
CA SER A 14 -13.48 -16.72 9.41
C SER A 14 -12.39 -15.85 10.02
N SER A 15 -11.91 -14.82 9.31
CA SER A 15 -10.93 -13.86 9.83
C SER A 15 -11.50 -13.01 10.98
N TYR A 16 -12.77 -12.63 10.90
CA TYR A 16 -13.47 -11.94 11.98
C TYR A 16 -13.64 -12.84 13.21
N ILE A 17 -14.06 -14.10 13.01
CA ILE A 17 -14.21 -15.10 14.07
C ILE A 17 -12.85 -15.38 14.73
N LEU A 18 -11.79 -15.56 13.95
CA LEU A 18 -10.42 -15.72 14.44
C LEU A 18 -9.93 -14.49 15.20
N ALA A 19 -10.24 -13.28 14.72
CA ALA A 19 -9.89 -12.05 15.43
C ALA A 19 -10.64 -11.93 16.76
N THR A 20 -11.92 -12.33 16.81
CA THR A 20 -12.70 -12.37 18.06
C THR A 20 -12.25 -13.48 19.01
N ALA A 21 -11.82 -14.64 18.48
CA ALA A 21 -11.29 -15.75 19.26
C ALA A 21 -9.91 -15.40 19.83
N ALA A 22 -9.02 -14.79 19.04
CA ALA A 22 -7.72 -14.30 19.50
C ALA A 22 -7.86 -13.14 20.51
N ALA A 23 -8.89 -12.30 20.37
CA ALA A 23 -9.21 -11.29 21.38
C ALA A 23 -9.72 -11.92 22.69
N ALA A 24 -10.55 -12.98 22.61
CA ALA A 24 -11.02 -13.73 23.77
C ALA A 24 -9.88 -14.51 24.47
N GLU A 25 -8.97 -15.12 23.70
CA GLU A 25 -7.79 -15.80 24.20
C GLU A 25 -6.81 -14.83 24.86
N ARG A 26 -6.62 -13.64 24.29
CA ARG A 26 -5.82 -12.56 24.91
C ARG A 26 -6.45 -11.98 26.19
N LEU A 27 -7.78 -12.05 26.32
CA LEU A 27 -8.47 -11.68 27.54
C LEU A 27 -8.30 -12.76 28.62
N SER A 28 -8.32 -14.05 28.25
CA SER A 28 -8.00 -15.17 29.14
C SER A 28 -6.55 -15.15 29.61
N LEU A 29 -5.58 -14.95 28.72
CA LEU A 29 -4.15 -14.88 29.05
C LEU A 29 -3.77 -13.66 29.89
N ALA A 30 -4.63 -12.63 29.95
CA ALA A 30 -4.48 -11.48 30.83
C ALA A 30 -4.97 -11.71 32.27
N GLY A 31 -5.28 -12.97 32.64
CA GLY A 31 -5.71 -13.36 33.99
C GLY A 31 -7.17 -13.05 34.30
N ILE A 32 -8.01 -12.89 33.27
CA ILE A 32 -9.46 -12.74 33.44
C ILE A 32 -10.07 -14.14 33.52
N ASP A 33 -9.90 -14.77 34.68
CA ASP A 33 -10.45 -16.09 34.98
C ASP A 33 -11.91 -15.97 35.45
N ASN A 34 -12.70 -17.03 35.23
CA ASN A 34 -14.12 -17.14 35.65
C ASN A 34 -14.37 -16.80 37.13
N ALA A 35 -13.33 -16.84 37.97
CA ALA A 35 -13.41 -16.49 39.39
C ALA A 35 -13.77 -15.00 39.64
N SER A 36 -13.51 -14.11 38.67
CA SER A 36 -13.96 -12.70 38.74
C SER A 36 -15.47 -12.52 38.48
N PHE A 37 -16.16 -13.58 38.08
CA PHE A 37 -17.61 -13.65 37.88
C PHE A 37 -18.29 -14.44 39.01
N GLN A 38 -18.12 -14.02 40.26
CA GLN A 38 -18.98 -14.48 41.36
C GLN A 38 -19.82 -13.33 41.91
N ALA A 39 -20.98 -13.14 41.30
CA ALA A 39 -22.20 -12.68 41.97
C ALA A 39 -23.42 -13.02 41.10
N GLY A 40 -24.17 -14.05 41.51
CA GLY A 40 -25.48 -14.36 40.94
C GLY A 40 -25.55 -15.71 40.23
N SER A 41 -26.23 -16.65 40.87
CA SER A 41 -26.62 -17.98 40.39
C SER A 41 -27.13 -17.97 38.93
N ARG A 42 -26.24 -18.18 37.95
CA ARG A 42 -26.50 -18.65 36.56
C ARG A 42 -25.23 -18.69 35.68
N SER A 43 -24.03 -18.88 36.24
CA SER A 43 -22.77 -18.84 35.48
C SER A 43 -22.36 -20.21 34.92
N ASN A 44 -23.09 -20.71 33.92
CA ASN A 44 -22.59 -21.77 33.04
C ASN A 44 -22.82 -21.45 31.55
N SER A 45 -23.09 -20.18 31.22
CA SER A 45 -23.72 -19.83 29.93
C SER A 45 -22.88 -18.98 28.98
N PHE A 46 -21.72 -18.41 29.34
CA PHE A 46 -21.05 -17.49 28.41
C PHE A 46 -20.25 -18.21 27.31
N VAL A 47 -19.32 -19.10 27.70
CA VAL A 47 -18.50 -19.86 26.75
C VAL A 47 -19.33 -20.97 26.08
N SER A 48 -20.26 -21.60 26.81
CA SER A 48 -21.17 -22.59 26.27
C SER A 48 -22.18 -22.00 25.27
N ASN A 49 -22.67 -20.76 25.48
CA ASN A 49 -23.53 -20.09 24.49
C ASN A 49 -22.75 -19.60 23.28
N ILE A 50 -21.47 -19.22 23.43
CA ILE A 50 -20.63 -18.86 22.29
C ILE A 50 -20.26 -20.10 21.48
N LEU A 51 -19.89 -21.20 22.13
CA LEU A 51 -19.64 -22.48 21.46
C LEU A 51 -20.91 -23.05 20.81
N SER A 52 -22.07 -22.98 21.48
CA SER A 52 -23.34 -23.45 20.91
C SER A 52 -23.84 -22.58 19.76
N HIS A 53 -23.57 -21.26 19.74
CA HIS A 53 -23.82 -20.40 18.58
C HIS A 53 -22.86 -20.65 17.41
N VAL A 54 -21.59 -20.96 17.69
CA VAL A 54 -20.62 -21.34 16.66
C VAL A 54 -21.00 -22.69 16.04
N GLN A 55 -21.57 -23.60 16.84
CA GLN A 55 -22.03 -24.92 16.38
C GLN A 55 -23.39 -24.87 15.68
N SER A 56 -24.30 -23.97 16.07
CA SER A 56 -25.61 -23.81 15.41
C SER A 56 -25.53 -23.05 14.07
N GLN A 57 -24.56 -22.15 13.89
CA GLN A 57 -24.34 -21.48 12.60
C GLN A 57 -23.61 -22.34 11.57
N ALA A 58 -22.99 -23.46 11.99
CA ALA A 58 -22.36 -24.41 11.09
C ALA A 58 -23.35 -25.38 10.40
N GLN A 59 -24.64 -25.40 10.80
CA GLN A 59 -25.63 -26.39 10.33
C GLN A 59 -26.87 -25.82 9.61
N ILE A 60 -26.88 -24.57 9.14
CA ILE A 60 -28.07 -24.04 8.45
C ILE A 60 -28.09 -24.46 6.96
N GLU A 61 -28.88 -25.49 6.67
CA GLU A 61 -29.33 -25.89 5.32
C GLU A 61 -30.30 -24.86 4.69
N PRO A 62 -30.39 -24.77 3.34
CA PRO A 62 -30.91 -23.59 2.65
C PRO A 62 -32.42 -23.61 2.35
N GLN A 63 -33.32 -23.78 3.35
CA GLN A 63 -34.77 -23.83 3.04
C GLN A 63 -35.75 -22.98 3.87
N GLN A 64 -35.33 -22.09 4.78
CA GLN A 64 -36.30 -21.25 5.51
C GLN A 64 -36.01 -19.76 5.45
N ILE A 65 -36.34 -19.15 4.31
CA ILE A 65 -36.59 -17.70 4.20
C ILE A 65 -37.91 -17.51 3.44
N SER A 66 -39.03 -17.76 4.12
CA SER A 66 -40.34 -17.25 3.74
C SER A 66 -41.27 -17.38 4.94
N ARG A 67 -41.67 -16.22 5.47
CA ARG A 67 -42.73 -15.93 6.47
C ARG A 67 -42.21 -15.22 7.71
N VAL A 68 -42.35 -13.90 7.71
CA VAL A 68 -42.69 -13.13 8.93
C VAL A 68 -43.74 -12.07 8.52
N PRO A 69 -44.98 -12.13 9.04
CA PRO A 69 -46.04 -11.16 8.80
C PRO A 69 -46.01 -9.99 9.83
N GLY A 70 -46.63 -8.86 9.47
CA GLY A 70 -46.52 -7.55 10.13
C GLY A 70 -47.42 -7.26 11.33
N ILE A 71 -47.26 -6.03 11.87
CA ILE A 71 -48.05 -5.35 12.92
C ILE A 71 -47.86 -3.84 12.64
N ALA A 72 -48.84 -3.14 12.05
CA ALA A 72 -50.03 -2.46 12.62
C ALA A 72 -49.75 -0.98 13.01
N GLU A 73 -50.63 -0.12 12.49
CA GLU A 73 -50.68 1.34 12.57
C GLU A 73 -51.05 1.83 13.97
N ASP A 74 -50.50 2.98 14.38
CA ASP A 74 -51.11 3.85 15.41
C ASP A 74 -50.73 5.31 15.11
N GLU A 75 -51.75 6.13 14.82
CA GLU A 75 -51.70 7.60 14.72
C GLU A 75 -51.95 8.24 16.10
N ALA A 76 -51.13 9.21 16.51
CA ALA A 76 -51.55 10.31 17.41
C ALA A 76 -50.53 11.48 17.44
N THR A 77 -50.91 12.56 16.75
CA THR A 77 -50.66 14.02 16.95
C THR A 77 -49.59 14.56 17.93
N ALA A 78 -48.69 15.41 17.41
CA ALA A 78 -48.39 16.76 17.97
C ALA A 78 -47.58 17.60 16.95
N ASN A 79 -48.07 18.80 16.65
CA ASN A 79 -47.45 19.82 15.78
C ASN A 79 -46.19 20.44 16.44
N ASP A 80 -45.11 20.66 15.69
CA ASP A 80 -44.44 21.98 15.67
C ASP A 80 -43.46 22.22 14.50
N THR A 81 -43.65 23.38 13.87
CA THR A 81 -42.71 24.30 13.19
C THR A 81 -41.52 23.82 12.30
N LYS A 82 -41.67 24.15 11.01
CA LYS A 82 -40.69 24.40 9.92
C LYS A 82 -39.18 24.31 10.24
N GLN A 83 -38.46 23.58 9.39
CA GLN A 83 -37.34 24.14 8.59
C GLN A 83 -37.08 23.28 7.33
N PRO A 84 -36.93 23.87 6.13
CA PRO A 84 -36.52 23.13 4.95
C PRO A 84 -34.99 22.93 5.04
N THR A 85 -34.53 21.76 5.45
CA THR A 85 -33.10 21.45 5.34
C THR A 85 -32.79 21.22 3.87
N SER A 86 -32.02 22.17 3.34
CA SER A 86 -31.50 22.25 2.00
C SER A 86 -31.01 20.90 1.48
N SER A 87 -31.69 20.42 0.44
CA SER A 87 -31.20 19.45 -0.51
C SER A 87 -29.99 20.02 -1.26
N ASN A 88 -28.82 20.03 -0.62
CA ASN A 88 -27.56 20.33 -1.29
C ASN A 88 -26.36 19.57 -0.73
N ASP A 89 -26.61 18.40 -0.14
CA ASP A 89 -25.58 17.37 -0.02
C ASP A 89 -25.30 16.77 -1.40
N ARG A 90 -24.65 17.57 -2.25
CA ARG A 90 -23.80 17.05 -3.33
C ARG A 90 -22.66 16.30 -2.64
N ARG A 91 -22.96 15.09 -2.17
CA ARG A 91 -21.97 14.06 -1.83
C ARG A 91 -21.08 13.91 -3.05
N TYR A 92 -19.93 14.59 -3.05
CA TYR A 92 -18.83 14.33 -3.96
C TYR A 92 -18.27 12.94 -3.67
N ARG A 93 -19.04 11.91 -4.05
CA ARG A 93 -18.56 10.55 -4.22
C ARG A 93 -17.63 10.62 -5.42
N TRP A 94 -16.34 10.78 -5.16
CA TRP A 94 -15.29 10.48 -6.14
C TRP A 94 -15.58 9.09 -6.69
N ARG A 95 -16.22 9.02 -7.87
CA ARG A 95 -16.43 7.75 -8.56
C ARG A 95 -15.04 7.31 -9.01
N MET A 96 -14.71 6.04 -8.75
CA MET A 96 -13.43 5.43 -9.12
C MET A 96 -13.04 5.66 -10.59
N SER A 97 -14.03 5.94 -11.45
CA SER A 97 -13.81 6.32 -12.85
C SER A 97 -12.96 7.60 -13.02
N TYR A 98 -13.13 8.63 -12.18
CA TYR A 98 -12.34 9.87 -12.30
C TYR A 98 -10.87 9.63 -11.95
N TYR A 99 -10.63 8.77 -10.96
CA TYR A 99 -9.27 8.37 -10.57
C TYR A 99 -8.52 7.72 -11.74
N PHE A 100 -9.17 6.78 -12.45
CA PHE A 100 -8.58 6.15 -13.63
C PHE A 100 -8.16 7.16 -14.70
N TYR A 101 -9.06 8.08 -15.08
CA TYR A 101 -8.75 9.07 -16.11
C TYR A 101 -7.68 10.07 -15.67
N ILE A 102 -7.70 10.51 -14.41
CA ILE A 102 -6.67 11.40 -13.86
C ILE A 102 -5.30 10.72 -13.90
N HIS A 103 -5.22 9.45 -13.51
CA HIS A 103 -3.99 8.67 -13.59
C HIS A 103 -3.51 8.52 -15.03
N MET A 104 -4.38 8.14 -15.96
CA MET A 104 -4.00 8.02 -17.38
C MET A 104 -3.48 9.34 -17.95
N VAL A 105 -4.17 10.44 -17.67
CA VAL A 105 -3.75 11.79 -18.10
C VAL A 105 -2.40 12.15 -17.48
N TRP A 106 -2.16 11.82 -16.21
CA TRP A 106 -0.86 12.01 -15.57
C TRP A 106 0.27 11.29 -16.30
N PHE A 107 0.14 9.98 -16.56
CA PHE A 107 1.16 9.21 -17.29
C PHE A 107 1.43 9.78 -18.69
N ILE A 108 0.38 10.14 -19.44
CA ILE A 108 0.51 10.73 -20.78
C ILE A 108 1.24 12.08 -20.73
N ILE A 109 0.83 12.97 -19.82
CA ILE A 109 1.45 14.29 -19.67
C ILE A 109 2.90 14.15 -19.22
N SER A 110 3.20 13.28 -18.25
CA SER A 110 4.57 13.03 -17.81
C SER A 110 5.45 12.49 -18.94
N ALA A 111 4.95 11.58 -19.77
CA ALA A 111 5.68 11.06 -20.92
C ALA A 111 6.00 12.15 -21.95
N LEU A 112 5.00 12.97 -22.32
CA LEU A 112 5.17 14.08 -23.26
C LEU A 112 6.12 15.15 -22.71
N LEU A 113 5.95 15.53 -21.44
CA LEU A 113 6.78 16.54 -20.78
C LEU A 113 8.23 16.06 -20.64
N GLY A 114 8.45 14.81 -20.21
CA GLY A 114 9.79 14.24 -20.13
C GLY A 114 10.48 14.19 -21.50
N GLY A 115 9.75 13.81 -22.55
CA GLY A 115 10.26 13.80 -23.92
C GLY A 115 10.61 15.19 -24.42
N LEU A 116 9.77 16.19 -24.13
CA LEU A 116 10.00 17.58 -24.48
C LEU A 116 11.25 18.13 -23.78
N ILE A 117 11.41 17.86 -22.48
CA ILE A 117 12.57 18.33 -21.71
C ILE A 117 13.86 17.68 -22.25
N VAL A 118 13.87 16.37 -22.49
CA VAL A 118 15.04 15.67 -23.07
C VAL A 118 15.37 16.22 -24.46
N TRP A 119 14.36 16.41 -25.31
CA TRP A 119 14.55 16.99 -26.64
C TRP A 119 15.13 18.42 -26.58
N LEU A 120 14.65 19.25 -25.65
CA LEU A 120 15.19 20.59 -25.43
C LEU A 120 16.64 20.55 -24.94
N ILE A 121 16.96 19.65 -24.01
CA ILE A 121 18.33 19.50 -23.50
C ILE A 121 19.28 19.10 -24.62
N GLU A 122 18.97 18.05 -25.37
CA GLU A 122 19.90 17.52 -26.37
C GLU A 122 20.06 18.43 -27.60
N ASN A 123 19.04 19.22 -27.95
CA ASN A 123 19.13 20.08 -29.14
C ASN A 123 19.50 21.53 -28.84
N HIS A 124 19.16 22.06 -27.66
CA HIS A 124 19.27 23.49 -27.37
C HIS A 124 20.14 23.82 -26.13
N SER A 125 20.47 22.86 -25.27
CA SER A 125 21.28 23.13 -24.08
C SER A 125 22.78 23.10 -24.36
N SER A 126 23.54 23.89 -23.60
CA SER A 126 25.00 23.81 -23.56
C SER A 126 25.51 22.48 -22.97
N ALA A 127 24.67 21.77 -22.21
CA ALA A 127 25.00 20.47 -21.61
C ALA A 127 24.76 19.28 -22.56
N ARG A 128 24.42 19.52 -23.83
CA ARG A 128 24.08 18.47 -24.80
C ARG A 128 25.26 17.59 -25.18
N ASN A 129 24.95 16.39 -25.67
CA ASN A 129 25.93 15.61 -26.41
C ASN A 129 25.97 16.08 -27.88
N ILE A 130 27.05 16.77 -28.28
CA ILE A 130 27.19 17.35 -29.64
C ILE A 130 27.15 16.27 -30.74
N GLN A 131 27.49 15.03 -30.42
CA GLN A 131 27.58 13.95 -31.39
C GLN A 131 26.21 13.36 -31.77
N ILE A 132 25.14 13.72 -31.07
CA ILE A 132 23.82 13.08 -31.23
C ILE A 132 22.78 14.16 -31.42
N LYS A 133 22.05 14.06 -32.52
CA LYS A 133 20.82 14.81 -32.73
C LYS A 133 19.66 13.93 -32.32
N VAL A 134 18.79 14.45 -31.47
CA VAL A 134 17.64 13.70 -30.94
C VAL A 134 16.36 14.28 -31.54
N ASP A 135 15.62 13.45 -32.28
CA ASP A 135 14.29 13.83 -32.74
C ASP A 135 13.28 13.74 -31.59
N TYR A 136 12.27 14.61 -31.60
CA TYR A 136 11.28 14.67 -30.50
C TYR A 136 10.52 13.35 -30.35
N ILE A 137 10.24 12.65 -31.45
CA ILE A 137 9.53 11.36 -31.45
C ILE A 137 10.33 10.32 -30.66
N ASP A 138 11.64 10.26 -30.86
CA ASP A 138 12.51 9.34 -30.13
C ASP A 138 12.64 9.72 -28.65
N ALA A 139 12.79 11.02 -28.35
CA ALA A 139 12.82 11.49 -26.97
C ALA A 139 11.50 11.17 -26.23
N TRP A 140 10.36 11.35 -26.90
CA TRP A 140 9.06 11.00 -26.36
C TRP A 140 8.92 9.49 -26.18
N PHE A 141 9.38 8.67 -27.13
CA PHE A 141 9.36 7.22 -27.00
C PHE A 141 10.17 6.75 -25.77
N VAL A 142 11.41 7.24 -25.62
CA VAL A 142 12.27 6.91 -24.47
C VAL A 142 11.65 7.38 -23.15
N SER A 143 11.12 8.61 -23.11
CA SER A 143 10.42 9.13 -21.93
C SER A 143 9.18 8.33 -21.57
N SER A 144 8.36 7.98 -22.57
CA SER A 144 7.17 7.14 -22.39
C SER A 144 7.55 5.78 -21.81
N SER A 145 8.59 5.15 -22.35
CA SER A 145 9.12 3.88 -21.87
C SER A 145 9.59 3.96 -20.41
N CYS A 146 10.21 5.07 -20.00
CA CYS A 146 10.60 5.29 -18.61
C CYS A 146 9.40 5.43 -17.68
N VAL A 147 8.42 6.21 -18.10
CA VAL A 147 7.20 6.49 -17.34
C VAL A 147 6.33 5.23 -17.21
N SER A 148 6.31 4.36 -18.21
CA SER A 148 5.60 3.07 -18.19
C SER A 148 6.44 1.89 -17.69
N SER A 149 7.70 2.12 -17.31
CA SER A 149 8.64 1.08 -16.85
C SER A 149 8.81 -0.07 -17.84
N CYS A 150 8.96 0.24 -19.14
CA CYS A 150 9.11 -0.76 -20.20
C CYS A 150 10.57 -1.09 -20.55
N GLY A 151 11.50 -0.16 -20.34
CA GLY A 151 12.93 -0.37 -20.65
C GLY A 151 13.33 -0.35 -22.10
N LEU A 152 12.40 -0.10 -23.01
CA LEU A 152 12.67 0.02 -24.43
C LEU A 152 13.24 1.40 -24.75
N THR A 153 14.27 1.44 -25.60
CA THR A 153 14.93 2.69 -25.99
C THR A 153 15.17 2.71 -27.50
N THR A 154 14.76 3.78 -28.17
CA THR A 154 15.14 4.03 -29.58
C THR A 154 16.50 4.70 -29.70
N ILE A 155 16.88 5.47 -28.67
CA ILE A 155 18.20 6.08 -28.52
C ILE A 155 18.87 5.46 -27.30
N ASP A 156 20.14 5.10 -27.45
CA ASP A 156 20.95 4.58 -26.36
C ASP A 156 21.03 5.59 -25.19
N PHE A 157 20.43 5.20 -24.07
CA PHE A 157 20.35 6.03 -22.86
C PHE A 157 21.73 6.48 -22.39
N ALA A 158 22.74 5.60 -22.46
CA ALA A 158 24.09 5.89 -21.98
C ALA A 158 24.80 6.97 -22.80
N LYS A 159 24.29 7.25 -24.00
CA LYS A 159 24.84 8.30 -24.88
C LYS A 159 24.15 9.66 -24.72
N LEU A 160 22.98 9.72 -24.09
CA LEU A 160 22.33 10.98 -23.76
C LEU A 160 23.18 11.79 -22.78
N SER A 161 22.99 13.11 -22.74
CA SER A 161 23.64 13.94 -21.73
C SER A 161 23.24 13.51 -20.31
N GLN A 162 24.13 13.74 -19.35
CA GLN A 162 23.85 13.45 -17.93
C GLN A 162 22.59 14.17 -17.42
N ALA A 163 22.33 15.38 -17.94
CA ALA A 163 21.13 16.14 -17.60
C ALA A 163 19.85 15.41 -18.07
N SER A 164 19.82 14.93 -19.32
CA SER A 164 18.71 14.14 -19.84
C SER A 164 18.52 12.82 -19.08
N GLN A 165 19.62 12.12 -18.77
CA GLN A 165 19.58 10.89 -17.98
C GLN A 165 18.96 11.14 -16.59
N ILE A 166 19.34 12.22 -15.89
CA ILE A 166 18.77 12.60 -14.59
C ILE A 166 17.26 12.89 -14.71
N VAL A 167 16.84 13.61 -15.74
CA VAL A 167 15.41 13.89 -15.99
C VAL A 167 14.63 12.59 -16.20
N LEU A 168 15.14 11.67 -17.01
CA LEU A 168 14.51 10.37 -17.23
C LEU A 168 14.46 9.53 -15.94
N MET A 169 15.49 9.60 -15.09
CA MET A 169 15.49 8.95 -13.77
C MET A 169 14.44 9.54 -12.84
N PHE A 170 14.25 10.85 -12.85
CA PHE A 170 13.21 11.52 -12.08
C PHE A 170 11.80 11.07 -12.51
N PHE A 171 11.53 11.03 -13.82
CA PHE A 171 10.24 10.54 -14.34
C PHE A 171 10.02 9.06 -14.05
N THR A 172 11.07 8.23 -14.13
CA THR A 172 11.02 6.82 -13.73
C THR A 172 10.63 6.68 -12.27
N PHE A 173 11.25 7.44 -11.37
CA PHE A 173 10.99 7.39 -9.94
C PHE A 173 9.55 7.79 -9.58
N ILE A 174 9.05 8.89 -10.15
CA ILE A 174 7.69 9.39 -9.86
C ILE A 174 6.61 8.48 -10.44
N SER A 175 6.85 7.90 -11.61
CA SER A 175 5.87 7.05 -12.31
C SER A 175 5.88 5.60 -11.82
N GLY A 176 6.89 5.22 -11.02
CA GLY A 176 7.00 3.90 -10.42
C GLY A 176 5.71 3.46 -9.71
N VAL A 177 5.41 2.16 -9.79
CA VAL A 177 4.15 1.59 -9.28
C VAL A 177 3.92 1.89 -7.79
N THR A 178 4.99 2.01 -7.01
CA THR A 178 4.88 2.35 -5.58
C THR A 178 4.44 3.80 -5.36
N ILE A 179 5.10 4.75 -6.03
CA ILE A 179 4.85 6.19 -5.86
C ILE A 179 3.54 6.63 -6.53
N SER A 180 3.23 6.09 -7.71
CA SER A 180 2.02 6.43 -8.48
C SER A 180 0.71 6.07 -7.75
N THR A 181 0.74 5.20 -6.75
CA THR A 181 -0.44 4.87 -5.92
C THR A 181 -0.71 5.86 -4.78
N LEU A 182 0.28 6.69 -4.40
CA LEU A 182 0.18 7.62 -3.27
C LEU A 182 -0.88 8.72 -3.45
N PRO A 183 -1.06 9.35 -4.64
CA PRO A 183 -2.09 10.37 -4.83
C PRO A 183 -3.50 9.86 -4.49
N ALA A 184 -3.80 8.59 -4.77
CA ALA A 184 -5.07 7.96 -4.40
C ALA A 184 -5.29 8.00 -2.88
N LEU A 185 -4.22 7.69 -2.13
CA LEU A 185 -4.23 7.60 -0.69
C LEU A 185 -4.30 8.98 -0.05
N VAL A 186 -3.63 9.97 -0.64
CA VAL A 186 -3.71 11.38 -0.26
C VAL A 186 -5.12 11.92 -0.48
N VAL A 187 -5.73 11.67 -1.64
CA VAL A 187 -7.12 12.08 -1.93
C VAL A 187 -8.08 11.45 -0.93
N LYS A 188 -7.93 10.14 -0.64
CA LYS A 188 -8.73 9.47 0.40
C LYS A 188 -8.57 10.13 1.78
N ALA A 189 -7.34 10.42 2.19
CA ALA A 189 -7.06 11.06 3.47
C ALA A 189 -7.65 12.48 3.55
N HIS A 190 -7.50 13.26 2.48
CA HIS A 190 -7.97 14.64 2.42
C HIS A 190 -9.50 14.74 2.33
N THR A 191 -10.15 13.90 1.50
CA THR A 191 -11.62 13.82 1.44
C THR A 191 -12.19 13.38 2.79
N HIS A 192 -11.57 12.40 3.45
CA HIS A 192 -11.98 11.94 4.78
C HIS A 192 -11.88 13.08 5.82
N ARG A 193 -10.80 13.87 5.80
CA ARG A 193 -10.65 15.06 6.66
C ARG A 193 -11.69 16.14 6.39
N ARG A 194 -11.98 16.46 5.13
CA ARG A 194 -12.92 17.54 4.76
C ARG A 194 -14.38 17.21 5.04
N VAL A 195 -14.79 15.97 4.81
CA VAL A 195 -16.17 15.53 5.05
C VAL A 195 -16.47 15.44 6.54
N GLU A 196 -15.48 15.11 7.36
CA GLU A 196 -15.68 14.84 8.79
C GLU A 196 -15.16 15.95 9.72
N GLY A 197 -14.64 17.07 9.19
CA GLY A 197 -14.27 18.24 10.00
C GLY A 197 -13.17 18.00 11.06
N ILE A 198 -12.32 16.98 10.89
CA ILE A 198 -11.36 16.58 11.93
C ILE A 198 -10.17 17.57 11.96
N THR A 199 -10.14 18.44 12.97
CA THR A 199 -8.97 19.20 13.41
C THR A 199 -8.03 18.25 14.18
N VAL A 200 -6.73 18.37 13.93
CA VAL A 200 -5.71 17.45 14.45
C VAL A 200 -5.46 17.64 15.96
N ASP A 201 -6.02 18.70 16.55
CA ASP A 201 -5.81 19.15 17.91
C ASP A 201 -6.99 18.92 18.87
N ASP A 202 -8.08 18.29 18.42
CA ASP A 202 -9.26 18.03 19.26
C ASP A 202 -9.07 16.75 20.10
N ASP A 203 -8.11 16.78 21.03
CA ASP A 203 -8.00 15.81 22.14
C ASP A 203 -8.89 16.19 23.33
N HIS A 204 -9.68 17.27 23.20
CA HIS A 204 -10.57 17.78 24.24
C HIS A 204 -12.04 17.70 23.83
N GLY A 205 -12.66 16.63 24.34
CA GLY A 205 -14.07 16.52 24.73
C GLY A 205 -15.12 17.34 23.97
N ASP A 206 -15.69 16.74 22.93
CA ASP A 206 -17.08 16.99 22.57
C ASP A 206 -17.88 15.70 22.76
N LEU A 207 -18.70 15.75 23.82
CA LEU A 207 -19.92 14.98 24.01
C LEU A 207 -20.90 15.46 22.94
N ASP A 208 -21.80 14.59 22.48
CA ASP A 208 -22.95 14.95 21.62
C ASP A 208 -22.74 14.86 20.10
N ASP A 209 -22.48 13.64 19.58
CA ASP A 209 -22.87 13.33 18.20
C ASP A 209 -23.30 11.86 18.09
N GLU A 210 -24.58 11.62 18.36
CA GLU A 210 -25.20 10.29 18.52
C GLU A 210 -25.68 9.67 17.19
N ASN A 211 -25.43 10.29 16.02
CA ASN A 211 -26.21 9.91 14.83
C ASN A 211 -25.53 9.91 13.45
N SER A 212 -24.24 9.59 13.35
CA SER A 212 -23.68 9.32 12.01
C SER A 212 -22.68 8.15 11.96
N ASP A 213 -22.81 7.33 10.92
CA ASP A 213 -21.86 6.32 10.43
C ASP A 213 -21.39 5.21 11.38
N GLU A 214 -22.33 4.31 11.67
CA GLU A 214 -22.12 2.96 12.19
C GLU A 214 -21.14 2.13 11.32
N LEU A 215 -20.02 1.71 11.93
CA LEU A 215 -19.42 0.41 11.61
C LEU A 215 -20.46 -0.67 11.90
N PRO A 216 -20.47 -1.82 11.20
CA PRO A 216 -21.52 -2.82 11.35
C PRO A 216 -21.68 -3.17 12.82
N THR A 217 -22.73 -2.62 13.41
CA THR A 217 -23.61 -3.10 14.47
C THR A 217 -23.18 -4.40 15.13
N VAL A 218 -22.00 -4.42 15.73
CA VAL A 218 -21.66 -5.37 16.80
C VAL A 218 -22.16 -4.73 18.08
N ASN A 219 -23.48 -4.72 18.20
CA ASN A 219 -24.23 -4.67 19.44
C ASN A 219 -23.94 -3.47 20.37
N ILE A 220 -24.58 -2.33 20.08
CA ILE A 220 -24.93 -1.33 21.13
C ILE A 220 -25.69 -2.02 22.28
N ARG A 221 -26.42 -3.11 21.98
CA ARG A 221 -27.06 -4.00 22.98
C ARG A 221 -26.09 -4.77 23.88
N ARG A 222 -24.80 -4.89 23.54
CA ARG A 222 -23.76 -5.62 24.30
C ARG A 222 -22.87 -4.71 25.14
N GLN A 223 -22.77 -3.42 24.82
CA GLN A 223 -22.04 -2.44 25.65
C GLN A 223 -22.68 -2.22 27.02
N ARG A 224 -24.00 -2.49 27.16
CA ARG A 224 -24.74 -2.30 28.41
C ARG A 224 -24.33 -3.27 29.54
N ASN A 225 -23.66 -4.39 29.20
CA ASN A 225 -23.21 -5.41 30.17
C ASN A 225 -21.69 -5.51 30.29
N LEU A 226 -20.93 -4.51 29.82
CA LEU A 226 -19.47 -4.58 29.84
C LEU A 226 -18.92 -4.08 31.19
N PRO A 227 -18.03 -4.83 31.88
CA PRO A 227 -17.41 -4.39 33.11
C PRO A 227 -16.78 -3.01 32.98
N GLU A 228 -16.91 -2.18 34.03
CA GLU A 228 -16.55 -0.76 34.00
C GLU A 228 -15.10 -0.50 33.61
N HIS A 229 -14.19 -1.39 34.01
CA HIS A 229 -12.78 -1.32 33.63
C HIS A 229 -12.55 -1.47 32.11
N ILE A 230 -13.34 -2.32 31.43
CA ILE A 230 -13.26 -2.52 29.98
C ILE A 230 -13.91 -1.34 29.25
N ARG A 231 -15.04 -0.82 29.76
CA ARG A 231 -15.69 0.39 29.24
C ARG A 231 -14.73 1.58 29.27
N ASN A 232 -14.03 1.78 30.39
CA ASN A 232 -13.05 2.85 30.55
C ASN A 232 -11.80 2.63 29.65
N ARG A 233 -11.43 1.38 29.33
CA ARG A 233 -10.39 1.09 28.33
C ARG A 233 -10.84 1.36 26.91
N LEU A 234 -12.09 1.01 26.56
CA LEU A 234 -12.67 1.26 25.23
C LEU A 234 -12.86 2.76 24.99
N ALA A 235 -13.28 3.51 25.99
CA ALA A 235 -13.43 4.97 25.91
C ALA A 235 -12.09 5.69 25.66
N LYS A 236 -10.97 5.08 26.06
CA LYS A 236 -9.61 5.58 25.79
C LYS A 236 -9.11 5.23 24.37
N LEU A 237 -9.82 4.41 23.61
CA LEU A 237 -9.43 4.10 22.23
C LEU A 237 -9.88 5.24 21.31
N PRO A 238 -9.09 5.56 20.28
CA PRO A 238 -9.47 6.59 19.31
C PRO A 238 -10.79 6.21 18.63
N LYS A 239 -11.66 7.21 18.43
CA LYS A 239 -12.91 7.05 17.67
C LYS A 239 -12.58 6.41 16.32
N THR A 240 -13.45 5.52 15.85
CA THR A 240 -13.26 4.73 14.61
C THR A 240 -12.99 5.59 13.38
N ARG A 241 -13.51 6.81 13.36
CA ARG A 241 -13.27 7.85 12.35
C ARG A 241 -11.83 8.36 12.35
N GLN A 242 -11.33 8.80 13.50
CA GLN A 242 -9.93 9.25 13.66
C GLN A 242 -8.94 8.14 13.35
N LEU A 243 -9.30 6.88 13.65
CA LEU A 243 -8.50 5.70 13.35
C LEU A 243 -8.29 5.51 11.83
N ARG A 244 -9.34 5.76 11.01
CA ARG A 244 -9.25 5.68 9.54
C ARG A 244 -8.27 6.70 8.97
N TYR A 245 -8.43 7.97 9.36
CA TYR A 245 -7.56 9.05 8.92
C TYR A 245 -6.09 8.78 9.30
N ARG A 246 -5.84 8.45 10.57
CA ARG A 246 -4.50 8.12 11.06
C ARG A 246 -3.91 6.94 10.30
N ALA A 247 -4.70 5.91 10.00
CA ALA A 247 -4.24 4.76 9.22
C ALA A 247 -3.86 5.12 7.77
N TYR A 248 -4.58 6.04 7.10
CA TYR A 248 -4.16 6.52 5.77
C TYR A 248 -2.81 7.23 5.82
N ILE A 249 -2.63 8.18 6.75
CA ILE A 249 -1.38 8.92 6.91
C ILE A 249 -0.23 7.97 7.27
N THR A 250 -0.42 7.08 8.24
CA THR A 250 0.59 6.07 8.60
C THR A 250 0.94 5.19 7.40
N CYS A 251 -0.04 4.79 6.58
CA CYS A 251 0.23 3.99 5.38
C CYS A 251 1.05 4.75 4.33
N ILE A 252 0.75 6.03 4.08
CA ILE A 252 1.56 6.90 3.19
C ILE A 252 3.00 6.99 3.70
N VAL A 253 3.17 7.30 4.99
CA VAL A 253 4.49 7.43 5.62
C VAL A 253 5.26 6.11 5.54
N LEU A 254 4.63 4.97 5.80
CA LEU A 254 5.27 3.66 5.71
C LEU A 254 5.72 3.33 4.29
N ILE A 255 4.91 3.62 3.27
CA ILE A 255 5.28 3.37 1.87
C ILE A 255 6.50 4.22 1.48
N LEU A 256 6.46 5.53 1.80
CA LEU A 256 7.56 6.45 1.51
C LEU A 256 8.83 6.08 2.27
N ALA A 257 8.72 5.79 3.56
CA ALA A 257 9.85 5.38 4.39
C ALA A 257 10.46 4.07 3.87
N THR A 258 9.64 3.07 3.53
CA THR A 258 10.13 1.79 2.98
C THR A 258 10.88 2.00 1.67
N CYS A 259 10.33 2.79 0.75
CA CYS A 259 11.00 3.11 -0.51
C CYS A 259 12.34 3.83 -0.24
N PHE A 260 12.32 4.90 0.54
CA PHE A 260 13.50 5.70 0.86
C PHE A 260 14.62 4.86 1.51
N THR A 261 14.26 3.98 2.45
CA THR A 261 15.22 3.07 3.10
C THR A 261 15.85 2.09 2.11
N ILE A 262 15.05 1.47 1.24
CA ILE A 262 15.57 0.53 0.23
C ILE A 262 16.49 1.25 -0.76
N TYR A 263 16.03 2.38 -1.32
CA TYR A 263 16.84 3.20 -2.23
C TYR A 263 18.17 3.59 -1.61
N THR A 264 18.16 4.09 -0.37
CA THR A 264 19.39 4.56 0.30
C THR A 264 20.36 3.42 0.60
N ILE A 265 19.88 2.30 1.15
CA ILE A 265 20.73 1.15 1.48
C ILE A 265 21.41 0.61 0.23
N ILE A 266 20.65 0.43 -0.86
CA ILE A 266 21.18 -0.16 -2.10
C ILE A 266 22.09 0.82 -2.83
N PHE A 267 21.72 2.10 -2.91
CA PHE A 267 22.56 3.15 -3.49
C PHE A 267 23.95 3.20 -2.81
N ILE A 268 23.98 3.11 -1.48
CA ILE A 268 25.24 3.08 -0.73
C ILE A 268 25.99 1.77 -1.01
N ALA A 269 25.32 0.62 -0.95
CA ALA A 269 25.96 -0.68 -1.17
C ALA A 269 26.60 -0.79 -2.57
N ILE A 270 25.87 -0.47 -3.63
CA ILE A 270 26.37 -0.51 -5.01
C ILE A 270 27.43 0.57 -5.23
N GLY A 271 27.20 1.80 -4.75
CA GLY A 271 28.12 2.91 -4.91
C GLY A 271 29.47 2.64 -4.28
N SER A 272 29.48 2.20 -3.02
CA SER A 272 30.71 1.84 -2.32
C SER A 272 31.41 0.62 -2.93
N TRP A 273 30.66 -0.36 -3.43
CA TRP A 273 31.26 -1.52 -4.10
C TRP A 273 31.94 -1.12 -5.41
N ILE A 274 31.28 -0.34 -6.26
CA ILE A 274 31.85 0.08 -7.54
C ILE A 274 33.07 0.98 -7.33
N ASP A 275 32.99 1.92 -6.39
CA ASP A 275 34.08 2.86 -6.09
C ASP A 275 35.34 2.17 -5.55
N THR A 276 35.19 1.05 -4.84
CA THR A 276 36.33 0.33 -4.24
C THR A 276 36.93 -0.73 -5.14
N GLN A 277 36.12 -1.39 -5.99
CA GLN A 277 36.56 -2.55 -6.76
C GLN A 277 36.90 -2.25 -8.22
N TYR A 278 36.36 -1.17 -8.80
CA TYR A 278 36.50 -0.88 -10.23
C TYR A 278 37.41 0.31 -10.48
N THR A 279 38.26 0.15 -11.50
CA THR A 279 39.14 1.22 -11.98
C THR A 279 38.42 2.13 -12.97
N SER A 280 38.87 3.37 -13.09
CA SER A 280 38.29 4.35 -14.03
C SER A 280 38.26 3.86 -15.48
N GLU A 281 39.21 3.00 -15.87
CA GLU A 281 39.27 2.38 -17.22
C GLU A 281 38.09 1.41 -17.46
N GLN A 282 37.68 0.66 -16.45
CA GLN A 282 36.56 -0.27 -16.56
C GLN A 282 35.20 0.47 -16.57
N LEU A 283 35.16 1.69 -16.04
CA LEU A 283 33.99 2.55 -15.97
C LEU A 283 33.91 3.55 -17.14
N LEU A 284 34.70 3.35 -18.20
CA LEU A 284 34.66 4.19 -19.39
C LEU A 284 33.34 4.05 -20.14
N GLN A 285 32.81 5.20 -20.56
CA GLN A 285 31.69 5.33 -21.47
C GLN A 285 32.03 6.42 -22.50
N GLY A 286 32.33 6.01 -23.74
CA GLY A 286 32.92 6.91 -24.72
C GLY A 286 34.31 7.35 -24.31
N ASN A 287 34.54 8.67 -24.21
CA ASN A 287 35.87 9.23 -23.91
C ASN A 287 36.09 9.57 -22.43
N SER A 288 35.09 9.34 -21.57
CA SER A 288 35.13 9.74 -20.16
C SER A 288 34.72 8.59 -19.24
N SER A 289 35.35 8.51 -18.07
CA SER A 289 34.94 7.58 -17.01
C SER A 289 33.70 8.10 -16.30
N VAL A 290 32.70 7.23 -16.10
CA VAL A 290 31.47 7.59 -15.38
C VAL A 290 31.71 7.44 -13.88
N ASN A 291 31.20 8.40 -13.10
CA ASN A 291 31.34 8.38 -11.65
C ASN A 291 30.63 7.14 -11.03
N PRO A 292 31.28 6.38 -10.13
CA PRO A 292 30.70 5.21 -9.45
C PRO A 292 29.34 5.46 -8.77
N TRP A 293 29.20 6.59 -8.08
CA TRP A 293 27.97 6.96 -7.39
C TRP A 293 26.86 7.33 -8.37
N TYR A 294 27.20 7.91 -9.52
CA TYR A 294 26.23 8.18 -10.58
C TYR A 294 25.70 6.89 -11.22
N ILE A 295 26.59 5.92 -11.46
CA ILE A 295 26.23 4.57 -11.90
C ILE A 295 25.29 3.92 -10.88
N SER A 296 25.65 3.97 -9.59
CA SER A 296 24.82 3.45 -8.50
C SER A 296 23.43 4.09 -8.48
N PHE A 297 23.34 5.42 -8.67
CA PHE A 297 22.06 6.12 -8.75
C PHE A 297 21.18 5.59 -9.88
N ILE A 298 21.71 5.51 -11.11
CA ILE A 298 20.96 5.01 -12.27
C ILE A 298 20.52 3.56 -12.04
N VAL A 299 21.44 2.68 -11.63
CA VAL A 299 21.15 1.26 -11.39
C VAL A 299 20.10 1.11 -10.30
N THR A 300 20.17 1.88 -9.21
CA THR A 300 19.21 1.81 -8.11
C THR A 300 17.80 2.24 -8.55
N VAL A 301 17.68 3.38 -9.25
CA VAL A 301 16.37 3.87 -9.73
C VAL A 301 15.77 2.92 -10.77
N THR A 302 16.56 2.47 -11.72
CA THR A 302 16.09 1.60 -12.81
C THR A 302 15.77 0.19 -12.32
N GLY A 303 16.59 -0.38 -11.44
CA GLY A 303 16.40 -1.71 -10.88
C GLY A 303 15.18 -1.80 -9.97
N PHE A 304 14.99 -0.84 -9.05
CA PHE A 304 13.83 -0.86 -8.15
C PHE A 304 12.50 -0.69 -8.90
N ASN A 305 12.46 0.18 -9.90
CA ASN A 305 11.27 0.40 -10.73
C ASN A 305 11.14 -0.61 -11.87
N GLN A 306 12.10 -1.54 -12.01
CA GLN A 306 12.14 -2.54 -13.08
C GLN A 306 12.03 -1.91 -14.48
N ASN A 307 12.67 -0.76 -14.67
CA ASN A 307 12.70 -0.06 -15.95
C ASN A 307 13.76 -0.71 -16.87
N GLY A 308 14.93 -1.11 -16.36
CA GLY A 308 15.91 -1.83 -17.20
C GLY A 308 16.82 -0.95 -18.07
N LEU A 309 16.80 0.37 -17.87
CA LEU A 309 17.83 1.25 -18.44
C LEU A 309 19.18 1.02 -17.76
N SER A 310 20.26 1.16 -18.54
CA SER A 310 21.62 0.94 -18.09
C SER A 310 22.46 2.20 -18.24
N PRO A 311 23.38 2.51 -17.31
CA PRO A 311 24.31 3.63 -17.43
C PRO A 311 25.35 3.45 -18.55
N PHE A 312 25.48 2.23 -19.10
CA PHE A 312 26.40 1.90 -20.18
C PHE A 312 25.69 1.30 -21.40
N SER A 313 26.27 1.54 -22.58
CA SER A 313 25.74 1.10 -23.88
C SER A 313 25.72 -0.43 -24.05
N ASP A 314 26.68 -1.11 -23.44
CA ASP A 314 26.80 -2.58 -23.38
C ASP A 314 25.96 -3.19 -22.25
N GLY A 315 25.08 -2.40 -21.63
CA GLY A 315 24.29 -2.83 -20.49
C GLY A 315 25.18 -3.01 -19.26
N LEU A 316 24.85 -4.02 -18.46
CA LEU A 316 25.65 -4.42 -17.30
C LEU A 316 26.55 -5.63 -17.61
N SER A 317 26.79 -5.93 -18.89
CA SER A 317 27.54 -7.12 -19.33
C SER A 317 28.99 -7.13 -18.85
N ARG A 318 29.61 -5.95 -18.73
CA ARG A 318 30.95 -5.78 -18.13
C ARG A 318 31.07 -6.26 -16.68
N PHE A 319 29.95 -6.38 -15.96
CA PHE A 319 29.90 -6.80 -14.56
C PHE A 319 29.47 -8.26 -14.37
N VAL A 320 29.32 -9.04 -15.44
CA VAL A 320 28.80 -10.43 -15.38
C VAL A 320 29.62 -11.34 -14.46
N ARG A 321 30.93 -11.11 -14.33
CA ARG A 321 31.81 -11.93 -13.48
C ARG A 321 31.82 -11.53 -12.00
N ASP A 322 31.25 -10.39 -11.64
CA ASP A 322 31.24 -9.91 -10.26
C ASP A 322 30.02 -10.43 -9.50
N ILE A 323 30.26 -11.46 -8.68
CA ILE A 323 29.20 -12.12 -7.91
C ILE A 323 28.53 -11.14 -6.94
N TYR A 324 29.29 -10.27 -6.27
CA TYR A 324 28.76 -9.41 -5.22
C TYR A 324 27.90 -8.28 -5.79
N LEU A 325 28.37 -7.64 -6.86
CA LEU A 325 27.59 -6.61 -7.55
C LEU A 325 26.29 -7.18 -8.11
N ASN A 326 26.33 -8.35 -8.74
CA ASN A 326 25.13 -9.02 -9.24
C ASN A 326 24.17 -9.40 -8.11
N LEU A 327 24.67 -9.85 -6.95
CA LEU A 327 23.80 -10.11 -5.78
C LEU A 327 23.08 -8.85 -5.30
N PHE A 328 23.75 -7.69 -5.24
CA PHE A 328 23.09 -6.43 -4.88
C PHE A 328 22.01 -6.05 -5.89
N ILE A 329 22.27 -6.22 -7.18
CA ILE A 329 21.31 -5.91 -8.25
C ILE A 329 20.12 -6.89 -8.23
N ILE A 330 20.34 -8.17 -7.96
CA ILE A 330 19.25 -9.15 -7.80
C ILE A 330 18.36 -8.76 -6.62
N ILE A 331 18.95 -8.45 -5.47
CA ILE A 331 18.20 -8.01 -4.28
C ILE A 331 17.40 -6.74 -4.60
N LEU A 332 17.97 -5.79 -5.31
CA LEU A 332 17.30 -4.56 -5.77
C LEU A 332 16.09 -4.85 -6.67
N VAL A 333 16.28 -5.61 -7.75
CA VAL A 333 15.23 -5.87 -8.74
C VAL A 333 14.08 -6.66 -8.11
N VAL A 334 14.41 -7.64 -7.28
CA VAL A 334 13.42 -8.46 -6.56
C VAL A 334 12.67 -7.65 -5.50
N SER A 335 13.37 -6.81 -4.73
CA SER A 335 12.78 -5.95 -3.68
C SER A 335 11.97 -4.77 -4.23
N GLY A 336 12.14 -4.46 -5.52
CA GLY A 336 11.37 -3.46 -6.26
C GLY A 336 9.89 -3.81 -6.37
N THR A 337 9.27 -3.40 -7.47
CA THR A 337 7.82 -3.55 -7.70
C THR A 337 7.30 -4.99 -7.51
N SER A 338 8.12 -6.02 -7.78
CA SER A 338 7.75 -7.44 -7.62
C SER A 338 7.50 -7.89 -6.18
N LEU A 339 8.36 -7.58 -5.19
CA LEU A 339 8.15 -8.01 -3.80
C LEU A 339 7.77 -6.88 -2.85
N PHE A 340 7.59 -5.65 -3.36
CA PHE A 340 7.19 -4.52 -2.54
C PHE A 340 5.97 -4.79 -1.63
N PRO A 341 4.87 -5.44 -2.11
CA PRO A 341 3.73 -5.75 -1.24
C PRO A 341 4.06 -6.66 -0.06
N PHE A 342 4.97 -7.62 -0.28
CA PHE A 342 5.46 -8.50 0.78
C PHE A 342 6.34 -7.73 1.77
N ILE A 343 7.29 -6.93 1.28
CA ILE A 343 8.18 -6.12 2.12
C ILE A 343 7.36 -5.14 2.96
N LEU A 344 6.46 -4.38 2.34
CA LEU A 344 5.61 -3.42 3.02
C LEU A 344 4.82 -4.06 4.17
N ARG A 345 4.26 -5.26 3.96
CA ARG A 345 3.55 -5.99 5.01
C ARG A 345 4.44 -6.35 6.18
N ASN A 346 5.65 -6.86 5.92
CA ASN A 346 6.60 -7.21 6.98
C ASN A 346 7.07 -5.96 7.74
N VAL A 347 7.27 -4.84 7.05
CA VAL A 347 7.56 -3.54 7.67
C VAL A 347 6.41 -3.08 8.57
N VAL A 348 5.15 -3.23 8.14
CA VAL A 348 3.98 -2.92 8.99
C VAL A 348 3.95 -3.80 10.24
N LEU A 349 4.28 -5.09 10.13
CA LEU A 349 4.36 -6.01 11.27
C LEU A 349 5.51 -5.66 12.22
N LEU A 350 6.67 -5.29 11.68
CA LEU A 350 7.82 -4.83 12.45
C LEU A 350 7.48 -3.54 13.20
N ALA A 351 6.90 -2.56 12.50
CA ALA A 351 6.43 -1.31 13.10
C ALA A 351 5.42 -1.57 14.22
N ARG A 352 4.48 -2.52 14.04
CA ARG A 352 3.55 -2.95 15.09
C ARG A 352 4.28 -3.54 16.31
N CYS A 353 5.34 -4.32 16.09
CA CYS A 353 6.09 -4.95 17.18
C CYS A 353 6.81 -3.92 18.04
N VAL A 354 7.44 -2.92 17.38
CA VAL A 354 8.22 -1.86 18.02
C VAL A 354 7.33 -0.79 18.66
N SER A 355 6.12 -0.57 18.12
CA SER A 355 5.29 0.56 18.52
C SER A 355 4.60 0.37 19.89
N PRO A 356 4.44 1.45 20.69
CA PRO A 356 3.68 1.42 21.94
C PRO A 356 2.22 0.96 21.76
N TRP A 357 1.62 0.40 22.81
CA TRP A 357 0.27 -0.19 22.78
C TRP A 357 -0.81 0.72 22.17
N ARG A 358 -0.74 2.04 22.38
CA ARG A 358 -1.67 3.03 21.80
C ARG A 358 -1.68 3.02 20.26
N HIS A 359 -0.52 2.85 19.63
CA HIS A 359 -0.38 2.88 18.18
C HIS A 359 -0.52 1.49 17.54
N LYS A 360 -0.38 0.40 18.32
CA LYS A 360 -0.63 -0.98 17.83
C LYS A 360 -2.02 -1.13 17.22
N VAL A 361 -3.01 -0.41 17.75
CA VAL A 361 -4.38 -0.37 17.24
C VAL A 361 -4.45 0.15 15.79
N ILE A 362 -3.59 1.13 15.44
CA ILE A 362 -3.52 1.70 14.08
C ILE A 362 -2.97 0.66 13.10
N PHE A 363 -1.88 -0.03 13.47
CA PHE A 363 -1.30 -1.08 12.62
C PHE A 363 -2.22 -2.29 12.48
N ASP A 364 -2.93 -2.66 13.56
CA ASP A 364 -3.96 -3.70 13.51
C ASP A 364 -5.10 -3.32 12.57
N TYR A 365 -5.53 -2.06 12.61
CA TYR A 365 -6.52 -1.53 11.68
C TYR A 365 -6.04 -1.58 10.22
N ILE A 366 -4.77 -1.23 9.95
CA ILE A 366 -4.16 -1.29 8.62
C ILE A 366 -4.13 -2.72 8.09
N LEU A 367 -3.71 -3.69 8.92
CA LEU A 367 -3.60 -5.10 8.52
C LEU A 367 -4.98 -5.74 8.27
N LEU A 368 -6.00 -5.35 9.03
CA LEU A 368 -7.38 -5.83 8.89
C LEU A 368 -8.09 -5.22 7.67
N ASN A 369 -7.85 -3.95 7.35
CA ASN A 369 -8.50 -3.21 6.25
C ASN A 369 -7.60 -3.03 5.02
N ASN A 370 -6.62 -3.91 4.86
CA ASN A 370 -5.57 -3.91 3.83
C ASN A 370 -5.98 -3.34 2.45
N HIS A 371 -6.93 -3.96 1.73
CA HIS A 371 -7.36 -3.57 0.39
C HIS A 371 -8.12 -2.24 0.31
N ARG A 372 -8.77 -1.81 1.42
CA ARG A 372 -9.49 -0.54 1.45
C ARG A 372 -8.53 0.64 1.61
N LEU A 373 -7.43 0.42 2.33
CA LEU A 373 -6.39 1.42 2.53
C LEU A 373 -5.50 1.54 1.30
N SER A 374 -4.68 0.53 1.01
CA SER A 374 -3.68 0.59 -0.06
C SER A 374 -3.79 -0.62 -0.98
N THR A 375 -3.64 -0.38 -2.29
CA THR A 375 -3.57 -1.45 -3.29
C THR A 375 -2.29 -2.27 -3.19
N LEU A 376 -1.27 -1.76 -2.47
CA LEU A 376 0.01 -2.43 -2.24
C LEU A 376 0.00 -3.33 -1.00
N LEU A 377 -1.10 -3.36 -0.23
CA LEU A 377 -1.19 -4.15 0.99
C LEU A 377 -2.20 -5.29 0.82
N PHE A 378 -1.70 -6.53 0.81
CA PHE A 378 -2.54 -7.72 0.68
C PHE A 378 -2.91 -8.36 2.03
N PRO A 379 -3.94 -9.22 2.10
CA PRO A 379 -4.25 -10.15 3.20
C PRO A 379 -3.18 -11.22 3.43
N ALA A 380 -3.14 -11.82 4.63
CA ALA A 380 -2.03 -12.69 5.08
C ALA A 380 -1.78 -13.87 4.16
N VAL A 381 -2.85 -14.58 3.84
CA VAL A 381 -2.81 -15.74 2.95
C VAL A 381 -2.42 -15.28 1.54
N GLN A 382 -3.03 -14.22 1.04
CA GLN A 382 -2.75 -13.67 -0.29
C GLN A 382 -1.29 -13.22 -0.44
N THR A 383 -0.68 -12.56 0.55
CA THR A 383 0.74 -12.18 0.49
C THR A 383 1.66 -13.40 0.43
N ARG A 384 1.35 -14.47 1.19
CA ARG A 384 2.16 -15.70 1.17
C ARG A 384 2.05 -16.43 -0.15
N ILE A 385 0.83 -16.53 -0.70
CA ILE A 385 0.60 -17.10 -2.03
C ILE A 385 1.33 -16.28 -3.09
N TYR A 386 1.21 -14.95 -3.03
CA TYR A 386 1.91 -14.05 -3.95
C TYR A 386 3.43 -14.24 -3.90
N LEU A 387 4.02 -14.27 -2.69
CA LEU A 387 5.45 -14.55 -2.53
C LEU A 387 5.84 -15.89 -3.15
N PHE A 388 5.11 -16.96 -2.82
CA PHE A 388 5.39 -18.30 -3.32
C PHE A 388 5.35 -18.36 -4.85
N VAL A 389 4.29 -17.82 -5.45
CA VAL A 389 4.11 -17.79 -6.91
C VAL A 389 5.21 -16.95 -7.57
N THR A 390 5.52 -15.76 -7.04
CA THR A 390 6.56 -14.89 -7.59
C THR A 390 7.93 -15.57 -7.53
N VAL A 391 8.31 -16.16 -6.39
CA VAL A 391 9.59 -16.89 -6.25
C VAL A 391 9.64 -18.09 -7.19
N LEU A 392 8.56 -18.87 -7.28
CA LEU A 392 8.48 -20.02 -8.19
C LEU A 392 8.69 -19.59 -9.65
N LEU A 393 8.05 -18.50 -10.09
CA LEU A 393 8.19 -17.98 -11.44
C LEU A 393 9.62 -17.49 -11.74
N HIS A 394 10.27 -16.84 -10.79
CA HIS A 394 11.67 -16.41 -10.97
C HIS A 394 12.63 -17.59 -11.04
N ILE A 395 12.48 -18.59 -10.15
CA ILE A 395 13.30 -19.81 -10.17
C ILE A 395 13.10 -20.56 -11.49
N LEU A 396 11.85 -20.70 -11.93
CA LEU A 396 11.53 -21.35 -13.20
C LEU A 396 12.13 -20.58 -14.38
N GLY A 397 12.07 -19.25 -14.37
CA GLY A 397 12.70 -18.41 -15.39
C GLY A 397 14.21 -18.66 -15.48
N VAL A 398 14.91 -18.61 -14.35
CA VAL A 398 16.36 -18.90 -14.29
C VAL A 398 16.66 -20.33 -14.73
N GLY A 399 15.88 -21.31 -14.26
CA GLY A 399 16.06 -22.71 -14.60
C GLY A 399 15.90 -22.99 -16.09
N ILE A 400 14.91 -22.38 -16.75
CA ILE A 400 14.72 -22.50 -18.20
C ILE A 400 15.89 -21.86 -18.94
N SER A 401 16.33 -20.66 -18.55
CA SER A 401 17.49 -20.01 -19.19
C SER A 401 18.75 -20.86 -19.10
N LEU A 402 19.03 -21.47 -17.94
CA LEU A 402 20.18 -22.36 -17.75
C LEU A 402 20.10 -23.68 -18.53
N ILE A 403 18.90 -24.12 -18.93
CA ILE A 403 18.72 -25.32 -19.75
C ILE A 403 18.90 -24.98 -21.24
N LEU A 404 18.61 -23.73 -21.63
CA LEU A 404 18.69 -23.26 -23.01
C LEU A 404 20.08 -22.75 -23.39
N ASP A 405 20.85 -22.24 -22.42
CA ASP A 405 22.30 -21.98 -22.53
C ASP A 405 23.09 -23.29 -22.57
#